data_AF-A0A501XPZ8-F1
#
_entry.id   AF-A0A501XPZ8-F1
#
_cell.length_a   1.000
_cell.length_b   1.000
_cell.length_c   1.000
_cell.angle_alpha   90.00
_cell.angle_beta   90.00
_cell.angle_gamma   90.00
#
_symmetry.space_group_name_H-M   'P 1'
#
loop_
_entity.id
_entity.type
_entity.pdbx_description
1 polymer ?
#
loop_
_entity_poly.entity_id
_entity_poly.type
_entity_poly.pdbx_seq_one_letter_code
_entity_poly.pdbx_strand_id
1 'polypeptide(L)'
;MLPLRRFLGLCQHRRFGPSLFPREPQTLRWLEMLRVHDAVQDGASHREIAGALFGEARVDSDWNGNSDSLRSRVRRLARDARAMAAGGYRNLLRRR
;
A
#
# COMPACT_ATOMS: atom_id res chain seq x y z
N MET A 1 15.28 22.26 -12.15
CA MET A 1 14.11 21.40 -11.87
C MET A 1 14.54 20.17 -11.09
N LEU A 2 13.98 19.94 -9.89
CA LEU A 2 14.30 18.77 -9.03
C LEU A 2 14.09 17.40 -9.72
N PRO A 3 13.04 17.18 -10.54
CA PRO A 3 12.84 15.91 -11.26
C PRO A 3 13.98 15.57 -12.22
N LEU A 4 14.51 16.57 -12.94
CA LEU A 4 15.61 16.36 -13.87
C LEU A 4 16.91 16.04 -13.13
N ARG A 5 17.16 16.68 -11.98
CA ARG A 5 18.31 16.35 -11.11
C ARG A 5 18.21 14.93 -10.55
N ARG A 6 17.02 14.49 -10.13
CA ARG A 6 16.77 13.10 -9.72
C ARG A 6 17.07 12.10 -10.83
N PHE A 7 16.54 12.36 -12.04
CA PHE A 7 16.75 11.50 -13.20
C PHE A 7 18.22 11.40 -13.59
N LEU A 8 18.93 12.54 -13.71
CA LEU A 8 20.35 12.55 -14.02
C LEU A 8 21.19 11.85 -12.95
N GLY A 9 20.88 12.06 -11.66
CA GLY A 9 21.55 11.36 -10.57
C GLY A 9 21.35 9.84 -10.63
N LEU A 10 20.16 9.38 -11.01
CA LEU A 10 19.87 7.96 -11.23
C LEU A 10 20.65 7.41 -12.43
N CYS A 11 20.68 8.14 -13.55
CA CYS A 11 21.43 7.73 -14.75
C CYS A 11 22.94 7.67 -14.50
N GLN A 12 23.50 8.65 -13.80
CA GLN A 12 24.94 8.74 -13.53
C GLN A 12 25.42 7.73 -12.50
N HIS A 13 24.63 7.50 -11.44
CA HIS A 13 25.10 6.71 -10.29
C HIS A 13 24.42 5.35 -10.17
N ARG A 14 23.42 5.05 -11.02
CA ARG A 14 22.62 3.83 -11.00
C ARG A 14 22.01 3.51 -9.62
N ARG A 15 21.83 4.54 -8.78
CA ARG A 15 21.32 4.42 -7.41
C ARG A 15 20.40 5.58 -7.05
N PHE A 16 19.45 5.30 -6.16
CA PHE A 16 18.58 6.32 -5.57
C PHE A 16 19.25 6.95 -4.35
N GLY A 17 19.96 8.07 -4.55
CA GLY A 17 20.57 8.82 -3.45
C GLY A 17 19.53 9.34 -2.46
N PRO A 18 19.69 9.16 -1.13
CA PRO A 18 18.66 9.53 -0.14
C PRO A 18 18.22 11.00 -0.19
N SER A 19 19.15 11.91 -0.48
CA SER A 19 18.89 13.35 -0.61
C SER A 19 18.09 13.71 -1.86
N LEU A 20 18.23 12.91 -2.92
CA LEU A 20 17.48 13.08 -4.16
C LEU A 20 16.15 12.32 -4.11
N PHE A 21 16.03 11.25 -3.32
CA PHE A 21 14.85 10.40 -3.25
C PHE A 21 14.39 10.21 -1.79
N PRO A 22 13.81 11.25 -1.16
CA PRO A 22 13.24 11.11 0.17
C PRO A 22 12.14 10.05 0.15
N ARG A 23 12.01 9.29 1.26
CA ARG A 23 10.92 8.31 1.43
C ARG A 23 9.57 9.02 1.38
N GLU A 24 8.68 8.56 0.49
CA GLU A 24 7.29 8.99 0.46
C GLU A 24 6.54 8.35 1.64
N PRO A 25 5.97 9.14 2.58
CA PRO A 25 5.31 8.61 3.78
C PRO A 25 4.20 7.58 3.48
N GLN A 26 3.55 7.72 2.33
CA GLN A 26 2.46 6.85 1.90
C GLN A 26 2.91 5.52 1.30
N THR A 27 4.22 5.31 1.06
CA THR A 27 4.76 4.11 0.39
C THR A 27 4.29 2.82 1.07
N LEU A 28 4.29 2.78 2.41
CA LEU A 28 3.84 1.60 3.16
C LEU A 28 2.37 1.29 2.89
N ARG A 29 1.51 2.30 2.90
CA ARG A 29 0.08 2.13 2.61
C ARG A 29 -0.15 1.69 1.17
N TRP A 30 0.60 2.22 0.22
CA TRP A 30 0.49 1.78 -1.18
C TRP A 30 0.93 0.34 -1.36
N LEU A 31 1.99 -0.08 -0.65
CA LEU A 31 2.42 -1.47 -0.63
C LEU A 31 1.38 -2.40 0.01
N GLU A 32 0.77 -1.99 1.13
CA GLU A 32 -0.37 -2.71 1.72
C GLU A 32 -1.51 -2.86 0.71
N MET A 33 -1.89 -1.78 0.02
CA MET A 33 -2.94 -1.82 -1.00
C MET A 33 -2.60 -2.71 -2.19
N LEU A 34 -1.34 -2.75 -2.62
CA LEU A 34 -0.89 -3.67 -3.67
C LEU A 34 -1.02 -5.13 -3.22
N ARG A 35 -0.52 -5.48 -2.03
CA ARG A 35 -0.66 -6.83 -1.47
C ARG A 35 -2.13 -7.24 -1.31
N VAL A 36 -2.97 -6.32 -0.86
CA VAL A 36 -4.41 -6.56 -0.73
C VAL A 36 -5.07 -6.75 -2.08
N HIS A 37 -4.67 -5.99 -3.10
CA HIS A 37 -5.15 -6.19 -4.46
C HIS A 37 -4.84 -7.61 -4.94
N ASP A 38 -3.59 -8.04 -4.79
CA ASP A 38 -3.15 -9.37 -5.23
C ASP A 38 -3.92 -10.48 -4.49
N ALA A 39 -4.01 -10.38 -3.16
CA ALA A 39 -4.79 -11.34 -2.36
C ALA A 39 -6.29 -11.37 -2.73
N VAL A 40 -6.89 -10.23 -3.06
CA VAL A 40 -8.29 -10.17 -3.54
C VAL A 40 -8.44 -10.82 -4.91
N GLN A 41 -7.47 -10.66 -5.82
CA GLN A 41 -7.48 -11.33 -7.13
C GLN A 41 -7.35 -12.84 -6.98
N ASP A 42 -6.57 -13.28 -5.99
CA ASP A 42 -6.41 -14.71 -5.64
C ASP A 42 -7.62 -15.28 -4.88
N GLY A 43 -8.65 -14.47 -4.62
CA GLY A 43 -9.89 -14.91 -3.96
C GLY A 43 -9.81 -15.01 -2.44
N ALA A 44 -8.74 -14.48 -1.81
CA ALA A 44 -8.60 -14.50 -0.36
C ALA A 44 -9.73 -13.71 0.34
N SER A 45 -10.21 -14.27 1.44
CA SER A 45 -11.16 -13.63 2.33
C SER A 45 -10.53 -12.45 3.08
N HIS A 46 -11.37 -11.54 3.58
CA HIS A 46 -10.88 -10.44 4.41
C HIS A 46 -10.16 -10.93 5.68
N ARG A 47 -10.48 -12.12 6.21
CA ARG A 47 -9.80 -12.67 7.39
C ARG A 47 -8.38 -13.13 7.05
N GLU A 48 -8.21 -13.85 5.94
CA GLU A 48 -6.89 -14.27 5.45
C GLU A 48 -6.01 -13.07 5.11
N ILE A 49 -6.58 -12.04 4.47
CA ILE A 49 -5.89 -10.77 4.22
C ILE A 49 -5.45 -10.13 5.54
N ALA A 50 -6.31 -10.14 6.57
CA ALA A 50 -5.96 -9.60 7.87
C ALA A 50 -4.84 -10.39 8.54
N GLY A 51 -4.86 -11.72 8.44
CA GLY A 51 -3.85 -12.61 9.01
C GLY A 51 -2.47 -12.37 8.39
N ALA A 52 -2.43 -12.25 7.06
CA ALA A 52 -1.21 -11.95 6.32
C ALA A 52 -0.63 -10.56 6.62
N LEU A 53 -1.48 -9.55 6.89
CA LEU A 53 -1.02 -8.17 7.12
C LEU A 53 -0.74 -7.83 8.59
N PHE A 54 -1.50 -8.39 9.51
CA PHE A 54 -1.51 -8.00 10.93
C PHE A 54 -1.18 -9.14 11.89
N GLY A 55 -1.04 -10.37 11.38
CA GLY A 55 -0.73 -11.58 12.14
C GLY A 55 -1.98 -12.29 12.66
N GLU A 56 -1.97 -13.62 12.57
CA GLU A 56 -3.11 -14.47 12.98
C GLU A 56 -3.51 -14.27 14.44
N ALA A 57 -2.55 -14.17 15.35
CA ALA A 57 -2.83 -13.98 16.78
C ALA A 57 -3.68 -12.73 17.06
N ARG A 58 -3.45 -11.65 16.30
CA ARG A 58 -4.24 -10.41 16.42
C ARG A 58 -5.60 -10.54 15.76
N VAL A 59 -5.68 -11.25 14.64
CA VAL A 59 -6.96 -11.52 13.99
C VAL A 59 -7.84 -12.33 14.93
N ASP A 60 -7.30 -13.37 15.57
CA ASP A 60 -8.09 -14.20 16.48
C ASP A 60 -8.61 -13.43 17.71
N SER A 61 -7.84 -12.46 18.23
CA SER A 61 -8.31 -11.60 19.33
C SER A 61 -9.32 -10.53 18.89
N ASP A 62 -9.05 -9.86 17.77
CA ASP A 62 -9.73 -8.61 17.41
C ASP A 62 -10.88 -8.82 16.41
N TRP A 63 -10.89 -9.94 15.65
CA TRP A 63 -11.84 -10.15 14.56
C TRP A 63 -13.28 -10.24 15.07
N ASN A 64 -13.49 -10.91 16.20
CA ASN A 64 -14.80 -11.05 16.85
C ASN A 64 -14.92 -10.23 18.14
N GLY A 65 -13.88 -9.45 18.49
CA GLY A 65 -13.91 -8.57 19.66
C GLY A 65 -14.86 -7.39 19.47
N ASN A 66 -15.09 -6.63 20.54
CA ASN A 66 -16.01 -5.47 20.55
C ASN A 66 -15.60 -4.34 19.58
N SER A 67 -14.38 -4.34 19.05
CA SER A 67 -13.91 -3.32 18.09
C SER A 67 -13.94 -3.87 16.66
N ASP A 68 -14.86 -3.41 15.83
CA ASP A 68 -14.90 -3.71 14.37
C ASP A 68 -13.76 -3.00 13.60
N SER A 69 -12.73 -2.52 14.30
CA SER A 69 -11.69 -1.65 13.77
C SER A 69 -10.80 -2.36 12.74
N LEU A 70 -10.43 -3.62 13.00
CA LEU A 70 -9.56 -4.41 12.14
C LEU A 70 -10.26 -4.80 10.83
N ARG A 71 -11.47 -5.36 10.94
CA ARG A 71 -12.30 -5.72 9.79
C ARG A 71 -12.62 -4.49 8.93
N SER A 72 -12.98 -3.38 9.56
CA SER A 72 -13.23 -2.11 8.88
C SER A 72 -11.97 -1.57 8.17
N ARG A 73 -10.79 -1.70 8.78
CA ARG A 73 -9.51 -1.34 8.14
C ARG A 73 -9.23 -2.19 6.90
N VAL A 74 -9.40 -3.50 6.99
CA VAL A 74 -9.19 -4.42 5.85
C VAL A 74 -10.18 -4.13 4.72
N ARG A 75 -11.46 -3.91 5.04
CA ARG A 75 -12.49 -3.51 4.05
C ARG A 75 -12.11 -2.22 3.32
N ARG A 76 -11.62 -1.21 4.06
CA ARG A 76 -11.13 0.04 3.45
C ARG A 76 -9.94 -0.18 2.55
N LEU A 77 -8.94 -0.97 2.98
CA LEU A 77 -7.78 -1.31 2.15
C LEU A 77 -8.21 -2.02 0.86
N ALA A 78 -9.12 -3.00 0.94
CA ALA A 78 -9.62 -3.71 -0.24
C ALA A 78 -10.39 -2.78 -1.20
N ARG A 79 -11.18 -1.84 -0.67
CA ARG A 79 -11.86 -0.82 -1.48
C ARG A 79 -10.86 0.11 -2.17
N ASP A 80 -9.89 0.64 -1.41
CA ASP A 80 -8.89 1.58 -1.92
C ASP A 80 -7.98 0.89 -2.95
N ALA A 81 -7.62 -0.37 -2.73
CA ALA A 81 -6.86 -1.21 -3.66
C ALA A 81 -7.59 -1.38 -5.01
N ARG A 82 -8.89 -1.71 -4.99
CA ARG A 82 -9.72 -1.78 -6.21
C ARG A 82 -9.80 -0.43 -6.91
N ALA A 83 -9.96 0.67 -6.17
CA ALA A 83 -10.02 2.01 -6.75
C ALA A 83 -8.69 2.40 -7.43
N MET A 84 -7.55 2.02 -6.85
CA MET A 84 -6.25 2.20 -7.48
C MET A 84 -6.14 1.43 -8.79
N ALA A 85 -6.49 0.14 -8.78
CA ALA A 85 -6.46 -0.72 -9.97
C ALA A 85 -7.41 -0.21 -11.08
N ALA A 86 -8.57 0.33 -10.72
CA ALA A 86 -9.54 0.93 -11.64
C ALA A 86 -9.10 2.28 -12.26
N GLY A 87 -7.82 2.66 -12.12
CA GLY A 87 -7.26 3.88 -12.71
C GLY A 87 -6.90 4.96 -11.70
N GLY A 88 -7.19 4.78 -10.41
CA GLY A 88 -6.82 5.69 -9.34
C GLY A 88 -5.32 5.95 -9.23
N TYR A 89 -4.48 5.00 -9.68
CA TYR A 89 -3.01 5.17 -9.72
C TYR A 89 -2.55 6.40 -10.52
N ARG A 90 -3.34 6.86 -11.51
CA ARG A 90 -3.01 8.07 -12.28
C ARG A 90 -2.93 9.33 -11.42
N ASN A 91 -3.64 9.36 -10.29
CA ASN A 91 -3.58 10.47 -9.34
C ASN A 91 -2.22 10.56 -8.62
N LEU A 92 -1.47 9.46 -8.53
CA LEU A 92 -0.11 9.47 -7.99
C LEU A 92 0.85 10.27 -8.88
N LEU A 93 0.61 10.27 -10.20
CA LEU A 93 1.41 11.00 -11.18
C LEU A 93 1.07 12.49 -11.24
N ARG A 94 -0.10 12.87 -10.73
CA ARG A 94 -0.59 14.26 -10.72
C ARG A 94 -0.24 15.00 -9.44
N ARG A 95 0.14 14.28 -8.37
CA ARG A 95 0.62 14.90 -7.13
C ARG A 95 2.00 15.50 -7.37
N ARG A 96 2.10 16.80 -7.13
CA ARG A 96 3.29 17.64 -7.33
C ARG A 96 3.77 18.15 -5.99
#